data_AF-A0A958R2F4-F1
#
_entry.id   AF-A0A958R2F4-F1
#
_cell.length_a   1.000
_cell.length_b   1.000
_cell.length_c   1.000
_cell.angle_alpha   90.00
_cell.angle_beta   90.00
_cell.angle_gamma   90.00
#
_symmetry.space_group_name_H-M   'P 1'
#
loop_
_entity.id
_entity.type
_entity.pdbx_description
1 polymer ?
#
loop_
_entity_poly.entity_id
_entity_poly.type
_entity_poly.pdbx_seq_one_letter_code
_entity_poly.pdbx_strand_id
1 'polypeptide(L)'
;MEKMSPLAWFRGISRKKQLVVMILLSFLPVVSQLFTNQSPTQSPESTSPESIDTLIPSGSVLIPIQVENSESLDSILGQKGIVDLHSPAREPGGKNRVVARRLPILRAPLNPQQFAVLAPEDQAQLIVREPGPFWVVVQNPSRFGTQFERASTKPRKKRVIVDGGVE
;
A
#
# COMPACT_ATOMS: atom_id res chain seq x y z
N MET A 1 13.38 -52.26 -8.73
CA MET A 1 12.31 -51.53 -8.01
C MET A 1 10.98 -51.85 -8.70
N GLU A 2 10.29 -52.88 -8.21
CA GLU A 2 9.01 -53.36 -8.76
C GLU A 2 7.85 -52.52 -8.21
N LYS A 3 7.06 -51.90 -9.09
CA LYS A 3 5.85 -51.15 -8.72
C LYS A 3 4.72 -52.16 -8.48
N MET A 4 4.42 -52.47 -7.23
CA MET A 4 3.23 -53.24 -6.87
C MET A 4 1.97 -52.48 -7.28
N SER A 5 1.06 -53.16 -7.99
CA SER A 5 -0.23 -52.59 -8.40
C SER A 5 -1.16 -52.42 -7.18
N PRO A 6 -1.90 -51.31 -7.06
CA PRO A 6 -2.77 -51.03 -5.91
C PRO A 6 -3.91 -52.05 -5.72
N LEU A 7 -4.15 -52.90 -6.73
CA LEU A 7 -5.16 -53.95 -6.71
C LEU A 7 -4.69 -55.23 -6.00
N ALA A 8 -3.38 -55.45 -5.83
CA ALA A 8 -2.85 -56.65 -5.17
C ALA A 8 -2.97 -56.62 -3.63
N TRP A 9 -3.16 -55.45 -3.03
CA TRP A 9 -3.26 -55.26 -1.58
C TRP A 9 -4.57 -55.84 -0.98
N PHE A 10 -5.65 -55.96 -1.76
CA PHE A 10 -6.97 -56.32 -1.24
C PHE A 10 -7.26 -57.83 -1.15
N ARG A 11 -6.34 -58.71 -1.56
CA ARG A 11 -6.58 -60.17 -1.68
C ARG A 11 -6.65 -60.94 -0.35
N GLY A 12 -6.29 -60.33 0.79
CA GLY A 12 -6.27 -61.00 2.11
C GLY A 12 -7.43 -60.64 3.05
N ILE A 13 -8.34 -59.76 2.64
CA ILE A 13 -9.40 -59.24 3.53
C ILE A 13 -10.65 -60.11 3.37
N SER A 14 -11.15 -60.67 4.48
CA SER A 14 -12.33 -61.55 4.46
C SER A 14 -13.57 -60.83 3.90
N ARG A 15 -14.45 -61.54 3.17
CA ARG A 15 -15.61 -60.95 2.47
C ARG A 15 -16.47 -60.03 3.37
N LYS A 16 -16.60 -60.37 4.66
CA LYS A 16 -17.32 -59.53 5.65
C LYS A 16 -16.62 -58.20 5.91
N LYS A 17 -15.28 -58.19 5.98
CA LYS A 17 -14.47 -56.97 6.17
C LYS A 17 -14.40 -56.13 4.89
N GLN A 18 -14.40 -56.76 3.71
CA GLN A 18 -14.50 -56.05 2.42
C GLN A 18 -15.82 -55.27 2.30
N LEU A 19 -16.94 -55.85 2.74
CA LEU A 19 -18.24 -55.17 2.78
C LEU A 19 -18.22 -53.94 3.71
N VAL A 20 -17.65 -54.07 4.91
CA VAL A 20 -17.56 -52.94 5.86
C VAL A 20 -16.69 -51.82 5.29
N VAL A 21 -15.56 -52.14 4.65
CA VAL A 21 -14.68 -51.13 4.03
C VAL A 21 -15.38 -50.43 2.85
N MET A 22 -16.14 -51.16 2.02
CA MET A 22 -16.90 -50.56 0.92
C MET A 22 -18.00 -49.62 1.42
N ILE A 23 -18.70 -49.99 2.50
CA ILE A 23 -19.71 -49.14 3.15
C ILE A 23 -19.04 -47.89 3.74
N LEU A 24 -17.91 -48.02 4.43
CA LEU A 24 -17.19 -46.87 4.99
C LEU A 24 -16.70 -45.91 3.89
N LEU A 25 -16.24 -46.45 2.75
CA LEU A 25 -15.80 -45.65 1.61
C LEU A 25 -16.94 -44.88 0.93
N SER A 26 -18.17 -45.41 0.93
CA SER A 26 -19.31 -44.70 0.33
C SER A 26 -19.80 -43.51 1.15
N PHE A 27 -19.41 -43.39 2.43
CA PHE A 27 -19.78 -42.25 3.29
C PHE A 27 -18.78 -41.07 3.23
N LEU A 28 -17.57 -41.27 2.70
CA LEU A 28 -16.55 -40.23 2.55
C LEU A 28 -16.98 -38.98 1.75
N PRO A 29 -17.70 -39.09 0.60
CA PRO A 29 -18.10 -37.90 -0.16
C PRO A 29 -19.18 -37.07 0.57
N VAL A 30 -20.07 -37.72 1.34
CA VAL A 30 -21.16 -37.05 2.09
C VAL A 30 -20.61 -36.17 3.21
N VAL A 31 -19.56 -36.63 3.90
CA VAL A 31 -18.87 -35.83 4.93
C VAL A 31 -18.16 -34.62 4.29
N SER A 32 -17.56 -34.76 3.11
CA SER A 32 -16.89 -33.62 2.44
C SER A 32 -17.86 -32.49 2.05
N GLN A 33 -19.12 -32.82 1.75
CA GLN A 33 -20.16 -31.82 1.45
C GLN A 33 -20.68 -31.10 2.70
N LEU A 34 -20.58 -31.73 3.88
CA LEU A 34 -20.90 -31.07 5.16
C LEU A 34 -19.84 -30.04 5.59
N PHE A 35 -18.59 -30.14 5.09
CA PHE A 35 -17.51 -29.20 5.43
C PHE A 35 -17.25 -28.10 4.37
N THR A 36 -17.78 -28.24 3.15
CA THR A 36 -17.50 -27.27 2.05
C THR A 36 -18.52 -26.12 1.97
N ASN A 37 -19.61 -26.14 2.74
CA ASN A 37 -20.68 -25.13 2.66
C ASN A 37 -20.58 -23.96 3.67
N GLN A 38 -19.40 -23.69 4.22
CA GLN A 38 -19.13 -22.49 5.03
C GLN A 38 -18.13 -21.55 4.35
N SER A 39 -18.39 -21.20 3.09
CA SER A 39 -17.99 -19.86 2.64
C SER A 39 -19.08 -18.92 3.13
N PRO A 40 -18.85 -18.05 4.13
CA PRO A 40 -19.80 -16.98 4.38
C PRO A 40 -19.81 -16.13 3.11
N THR A 41 -20.88 -16.25 2.33
CA THR A 41 -21.33 -15.18 1.46
C THR A 41 -21.65 -14.02 2.40
N GLN A 42 -20.62 -13.25 2.74
CA GLN A 42 -20.77 -11.86 3.14
C GLN A 42 -21.35 -11.19 1.91
N SER A 43 -22.69 -11.21 1.83
CA SER A 43 -23.42 -10.18 1.16
C SER A 43 -22.80 -8.86 1.63
N PRO A 44 -22.39 -7.94 0.75
CA PRO A 44 -22.09 -6.59 1.18
C PRO A 44 -23.43 -6.01 1.64
N GLU A 45 -23.77 -6.30 2.89
CA GLU A 45 -24.69 -5.52 3.66
C GLU A 45 -24.20 -4.09 3.49
N SER A 46 -24.99 -3.31 2.76
CA SER A 46 -24.77 -1.89 2.57
C SER A 46 -24.88 -1.25 3.94
N THR A 47 -23.79 -1.31 4.70
CA THR A 47 -23.52 -0.28 5.69
C THR A 47 -23.57 1.01 4.90
N SER A 48 -24.67 1.74 5.04
CA SER A 48 -24.66 3.19 5.10
C SER A 48 -23.25 3.62 5.49
N PRO A 49 -22.56 4.45 4.69
CA PRO A 49 -21.15 4.76 4.91
C PRO A 49 -20.97 4.98 6.41
N GLU A 50 -20.18 4.13 7.07
CA GLU A 50 -19.79 4.33 8.46
C GLU A 50 -19.56 5.82 8.60
N SER A 51 -20.33 6.45 9.49
CA SER A 51 -20.38 7.91 9.60
C SER A 51 -18.97 8.45 9.48
N ILE A 52 -18.74 9.40 8.58
CA ILE A 52 -17.42 9.98 8.31
C ILE A 52 -16.74 10.41 9.63
N ASP A 53 -17.56 10.76 10.61
CA ASP A 53 -17.24 11.05 12.01
C ASP A 53 -16.46 9.94 12.75
N THR A 54 -16.62 8.66 12.38
CA THR A 54 -15.90 7.52 12.97
C THR A 54 -14.45 7.44 12.45
N LEU A 55 -14.17 7.99 11.28
CA LEU A 55 -12.87 7.89 10.62
C LEU A 55 -11.92 9.05 10.96
N ILE A 56 -12.42 10.13 11.58
CA ILE A 56 -11.64 11.31 11.93
C ILE A 56 -11.30 11.24 13.43
N PRO A 57 -10.01 11.06 13.81
CA PRO A 57 -9.60 11.08 15.21
C PRO A 57 -9.92 12.43 15.88
N SER A 58 -10.14 12.41 17.19
CA SER A 58 -10.32 13.64 17.96
C SER A 58 -9.12 14.59 17.81
N GLY A 59 -9.41 15.89 17.68
CA GLY A 59 -8.39 16.93 17.46
C GLY A 59 -7.76 16.95 16.07
N SER A 60 -8.29 16.17 15.13
CA SER A 60 -7.90 16.20 13.72
C SER A 60 -9.06 16.66 12.85
N VAL A 61 -8.73 17.26 11.71
CA VAL A 61 -9.70 17.68 10.70
C VAL A 61 -9.29 17.15 9.33
N LEU A 62 -10.31 16.85 8.52
CA LEU A 62 -10.14 16.33 7.18
C LEU A 62 -10.28 17.48 6.18
N ILE A 63 -9.21 17.74 5.43
CA ILE A 63 -9.12 18.91 4.54
C ILE A 63 -9.10 18.39 3.09
N PRO A 64 -10.12 18.67 2.28
CA PRO A 64 -10.09 18.33 0.86
C PRO A 64 -9.02 19.17 0.16
N ILE A 65 -8.22 18.53 -0.69
CA ILE A 65 -7.13 19.20 -1.41
C ILE A 65 -7.17 18.87 -2.91
N GLN A 66 -6.75 19.84 -3.71
CA GLN A 66 -6.46 19.63 -5.12
C GLN A 66 -4.99 19.26 -5.27
N VAL A 67 -4.71 18.22 -6.05
CA VAL A 67 -3.36 17.69 -6.26
C VAL A 67 -2.97 17.84 -7.71
N GLU A 68 -1.83 18.48 -7.96
CA GLU A 68 -1.31 18.71 -9.31
C GLU A 68 -0.85 17.39 -9.97
N ASN A 69 -0.19 16.53 -9.22
CA ASN A 69 0.36 15.26 -9.68
C ASN A 69 -0.56 14.06 -9.38
N SER A 70 -1.89 14.24 -9.48
CA SER A 70 -2.90 13.21 -9.11
C SER A 70 -2.75 11.92 -9.93
N GLU A 71 -2.55 12.03 -11.24
CA GLU A 71 -2.35 10.87 -12.13
C GLU A 71 -1.14 10.01 -11.69
N SER A 72 -0.06 10.66 -11.23
CA SER A 72 1.12 9.94 -10.71
C SER A 72 0.81 9.22 -9.40
N LEU A 73 -0.11 9.73 -8.59
CA LEU A 73 -0.53 9.08 -7.34
C LEU A 73 -1.41 7.85 -7.60
N ASP A 74 -2.11 7.75 -8.73
CA ASP A 74 -3.01 6.62 -9.06
C ASP A 74 -2.30 5.27 -9.11
N SER A 75 -1.04 5.27 -9.52
CA SER A 75 -0.25 4.03 -9.61
C SER A 75 0.45 3.63 -8.31
N ILE A 76 0.54 4.55 -7.34
CA ILE A 76 1.43 4.40 -6.17
C ILE A 76 0.65 4.43 -4.85
N LEU A 77 -0.36 5.31 -4.78
CA LEU A 77 -1.14 5.55 -3.58
C LEU A 77 -2.42 4.72 -3.64
N GLY A 78 -2.55 3.77 -2.71
CA GLY A 78 -3.80 3.03 -2.47
C GLY A 78 -4.91 3.92 -1.87
N GLN A 79 -5.74 3.36 -0.99
CA GLN A 79 -6.83 4.14 -0.36
C GLN A 79 -6.33 5.22 0.61
N LYS A 80 -5.20 4.96 1.29
CA LYS A 80 -4.57 5.87 2.26
C LYS A 80 -3.06 5.79 2.18
N GLY A 81 -2.37 6.84 2.61
CA GLY A 81 -0.91 6.89 2.69
C GLY A 81 -0.40 8.04 3.54
N ILE A 82 0.92 8.21 3.59
CA ILE A 82 1.58 9.34 4.27
C ILE A 82 2.27 10.18 3.20
N VAL A 83 2.11 11.50 3.25
CA VAL A 83 2.65 12.41 2.23
C VAL A 83 3.25 13.67 2.81
N ASP A 84 4.14 14.29 2.06
CA ASP A 84 4.53 15.69 2.23
C ASP A 84 3.76 16.54 1.22
N LEU A 85 3.27 17.71 1.68
CA LEU A 85 2.59 18.68 0.85
C LEU A 85 3.52 19.85 0.51
N HIS A 86 3.58 20.18 -0.77
CA HIS A 86 4.34 21.31 -1.27
C HIS A 86 3.43 22.25 -2.05
N SER A 87 3.64 23.56 -1.86
CA SER A 87 3.09 24.58 -2.76
C SER A 87 4.05 24.76 -3.93
N PRO A 88 3.56 24.70 -5.18
CA PRO A 88 4.38 25.05 -6.33
C PRO A 88 4.80 26.52 -6.24
N ALA A 89 5.95 26.84 -6.84
CA ALA A 89 6.41 28.22 -6.94
C ALA A 89 5.45 29.05 -7.80
N ARG A 90 5.10 30.26 -7.35
CA ARG A 90 4.23 31.17 -8.10
C ARG A 90 4.93 31.83 -9.29
N GLU A 91 6.26 31.86 -9.27
CA GLU A 91 7.09 32.50 -10.29
C GLU A 91 7.97 31.45 -11.00
N PRO A 92 8.19 31.58 -12.33
CA PRO A 92 9.10 30.71 -13.06
C PRO A 92 10.50 30.72 -12.45
N GLY A 93 11.01 29.54 -12.06
CA GLY A 93 12.31 29.38 -11.41
C GLY A 93 12.30 29.56 -9.89
N GLY A 94 11.15 29.85 -9.28
CA GLY A 94 10.99 29.83 -7.83
C GLY A 94 11.10 28.42 -7.25
N LYS A 95 11.35 28.33 -5.95
CA LYS A 95 11.44 27.05 -5.24
C LYS A 95 10.09 26.64 -4.69
N ASN A 96 9.76 25.35 -4.82
CA ASN A 96 8.59 24.78 -4.15
C ASN A 96 8.75 24.92 -2.63
N ARG A 97 7.69 25.39 -1.98
CA ARG A 97 7.66 25.57 -0.53
C ARG A 97 7.01 24.36 0.12
N VAL A 98 7.61 23.83 1.17
CA VAL A 98 6.98 22.78 2.00
C VAL A 98 5.89 23.43 2.83
N VAL A 99 4.66 22.94 2.69
CA VAL A 99 3.49 23.40 3.45
C VAL A 99 3.33 22.55 4.71
N ALA A 100 3.38 21.23 4.54
CA ALA A 100 3.28 20.28 5.63
C ALA A 100 4.07 19.01 5.30
N ARG A 101 4.47 18.27 6.34
CA ARG A 101 5.20 17.01 6.20
C ARG A 101 4.45 15.89 6.90
N ARG A 102 4.54 14.71 6.31
CA ARG A 102 4.04 13.44 6.86
C ARG A 102 2.58 13.48 7.30
N LEU A 103 1.73 14.08 6.48
CA LEU A 103 0.29 14.04 6.70
C LEU A 103 -0.30 12.74 6.17
N PRO A 104 -1.25 12.11 6.89
CA PRO A 104 -2.10 11.09 6.30
C PRO A 104 -2.92 11.70 5.16
N ILE A 105 -2.86 11.07 3.99
CA ILE A 105 -3.73 11.35 2.85
C ILE A 105 -4.69 10.18 2.65
N LEU A 106 -5.91 10.48 2.22
CA LEU A 106 -6.91 9.51 1.85
C LEU A 106 -7.55 9.87 0.51
N ARG A 107 -7.93 8.84 -0.25
CA ARG A 107 -8.81 8.97 -1.41
C ARG A 107 -10.25 8.93 -0.97
N ALA A 108 -11.10 9.75 -1.59
CA ALA A 108 -12.54 9.65 -1.34
C ALA A 108 -13.08 8.32 -1.90
N PRO A 109 -13.85 7.53 -1.12
CA PRO A 109 -14.36 6.22 -1.56
C PRO A 109 -15.26 6.30 -2.79
N LEU A 110 -16.08 7.36 -2.89
CA LEU A 110 -17.03 7.57 -3.97
C LEU A 110 -16.41 8.30 -5.18
N ASN A 111 -15.26 8.93 -4.99
CA ASN A 111 -14.56 9.66 -6.06
C ASN A 111 -13.03 9.55 -5.91
N PRO A 112 -12.39 8.56 -6.54
CA PRO A 112 -10.95 8.32 -6.42
C PRO A 112 -10.06 9.48 -6.90
N GLN A 113 -10.61 10.45 -7.65
CA GLN A 113 -9.91 11.65 -8.11
C GLN A 113 -9.85 12.75 -7.04
N GLN A 114 -10.62 12.61 -5.95
CA GLN A 114 -10.61 13.55 -4.83
C GLN A 114 -9.76 13.01 -3.70
N PHE A 115 -8.91 13.89 -3.18
CA PHE A 115 -8.00 13.61 -2.08
C PHE A 115 -8.35 14.51 -0.89
N ALA A 116 -8.15 13.97 0.30
CA ALA A 116 -8.18 14.75 1.53
C ALA A 116 -6.98 14.39 2.39
N VAL A 117 -6.52 15.36 3.17
CA VAL A 117 -5.46 15.15 4.16
C VAL A 117 -6.03 15.31 5.55
N LEU A 118 -5.53 14.49 6.46
CA LEU A 118 -5.82 14.60 7.87
C LEU A 118 -4.74 15.47 8.51
N ALA A 119 -5.14 16.55 9.16
CA ALA A 119 -4.24 17.45 9.87
C ALA A 119 -4.75 17.73 11.29
N PRO A 120 -3.84 17.98 12.25
CA PRO A 120 -4.22 18.56 13.54
C PRO A 120 -5.00 19.87 13.34
N GLU A 121 -6.04 20.08 14.13
CA GLU A 121 -6.93 21.25 14.00
C GLU A 121 -6.19 22.59 14.10
N ASP A 122 -5.18 22.67 14.96
CA ASP A 122 -4.31 23.84 15.16
C ASP A 122 -3.43 24.16 13.94
N GLN A 123 -3.08 23.15 13.14
CA GLN A 123 -2.25 23.29 11.94
C GLN A 123 -3.07 23.37 10.64
N ALA A 124 -4.35 23.01 10.68
CA ALA A 124 -5.23 22.99 9.51
C ALA A 124 -5.28 24.33 8.75
N GLN A 125 -5.25 25.45 9.49
CA GLN A 125 -5.26 26.78 8.88
C GLN A 125 -4.08 27.03 7.95
N LEU A 126 -2.92 26.41 8.19
CA LEU A 126 -1.75 26.57 7.33
C LEU A 126 -1.99 25.99 5.93
N ILE A 127 -2.74 24.88 5.85
CA ILE A 127 -3.07 24.22 4.58
C ILE A 127 -4.15 25.02 3.86
N VAL A 128 -5.19 25.46 4.58
CA VAL A 128 -6.34 26.20 3.99
C VAL A 128 -5.93 27.56 3.42
N ARG A 129 -4.92 28.21 4.00
CA ARG A 129 -4.43 29.53 3.52
C ARG A 129 -3.60 29.46 2.24
N GLU A 130 -3.06 28.29 1.91
CA GLU A 130 -2.26 28.13 0.70
C GLU A 130 -3.19 27.90 -0.51
N PRO A 131 -3.13 28.75 -1.55
CA PRO A 131 -3.90 28.51 -2.76
C PRO A 131 -3.32 27.28 -3.47
N GLY A 132 -4.10 26.20 -3.55
CA GLY A 132 -3.76 25.02 -4.34
C GLY A 132 -3.68 25.32 -5.85
N PRO A 133 -3.30 24.32 -6.68
CA PRO A 133 -3.12 22.91 -6.33
C PRO A 133 -1.80 22.62 -5.60
N PHE A 134 -1.78 21.53 -4.82
CA PHE A 134 -0.59 21.07 -4.10
C PHE A 134 0.19 20.03 -4.90
N TRP A 135 1.51 20.05 -4.76
CA TRP A 135 2.38 18.97 -5.19
C TRP A 135 2.60 18.00 -4.04
N VAL A 136 2.29 16.72 -4.27
CA VAL A 136 2.26 15.70 -3.22
C VAL A 136 3.42 14.71 -3.39
N VAL A 137 4.18 14.47 -2.32
CA VAL A 137 5.28 13.50 -2.30
C VAL A 137 4.94 12.37 -1.34
N VAL A 138 4.80 11.14 -1.87
CA VAL A 138 4.52 9.95 -1.05
C VAL A 138 5.73 9.58 -0.20
N GLN A 139 5.47 9.38 1.10
CA GLN A 139 6.46 8.98 2.09
C GLN A 139 6.28 7.51 2.46
N ASN A 140 7.40 6.86 2.79
CA ASN A 140 7.33 5.53 3.39
C ASN A 140 6.76 5.66 4.82
N PRO A 141 5.64 4.98 5.15
CA PRO A 141 5.04 5.06 6.47
C PRO A 141 5.97 4.52 7.57
N SER A 142 6.79 3.52 7.25
CA SER A 142 7.60 2.76 8.21
C SER A 142 9.00 3.30 8.43
N ARG A 143 9.44 4.35 7.70
CA ARG A 143 10.78 4.94 7.86
C ARG A 143 10.73 6.47 7.88
N PHE A 144 11.67 7.03 8.63
CA PHE A 144 12.03 8.44 8.58
C PHE A 144 13.43 8.55 7.96
N GLY A 145 13.54 9.35 6.90
CA GLY A 145 14.82 9.65 6.24
C GLY A 145 15.15 8.76 5.04
N THR A 146 15.45 9.41 3.92
CA THR A 146 16.09 8.82 2.75
C THR A 146 17.56 9.22 2.79
N GLN A 147 18.48 8.25 2.81
CA GLN A 147 19.89 8.54 2.56
C GLN A 147 20.05 8.77 1.06
N PHE A 148 20.38 10.00 0.69
CA PHE A 148 20.86 10.29 -0.64
C PHE A 148 22.27 9.71 -0.76
N GLU A 149 22.48 8.69 -1.59
CA GLU A 149 23.82 8.39 -2.09
C GLU A 149 24.26 9.60 -2.92
N ARG A 150 24.94 10.55 -2.27
CA ARG A 150 25.71 11.55 -3.01
C ARG A 150 26.73 10.76 -3.80
N ALA A 151 26.58 10.72 -5.13
CA ALA A 151 27.55 10.14 -6.03
C ALA A 151 28.94 10.61 -5.59
N SER A 152 29.76 9.71 -5.06
CA SER A 152 31.02 10.06 -4.42
C SER A 152 31.88 10.75 -5.47
N THR A 153 31.98 12.09 -5.39
CA THR A 153 32.80 12.85 -6.31
C THR A 153 34.23 12.66 -5.84
N LYS A 154 34.87 11.59 -6.31
CA LYS A 154 36.28 11.30 -6.05
C LYS A 154 37.08 12.55 -6.44
N PRO A 155 37.81 13.22 -5.54
CA PRO A 155 38.51 14.46 -5.89
C PRO A 155 39.58 14.13 -6.94
N ARG A 156 39.44 14.70 -8.15
CA ARG A 156 40.48 14.61 -9.19
C ARG A 156 41.72 15.34 -8.66
N LYS A 157 42.74 14.55 -8.31
CA LYS A 157 44.07 15.03 -7.88
C LYS A 157 44.63 15.91 -9.00
N LYS A 158 44.70 17.23 -8.79
CA LYS A 158 45.36 18.15 -9.72
C LYS A 158 46.85 17.81 -9.74
N ARG A 159 47.38 17.32 -10.88
CA ARG A 159 48.81 17.28 -11.16
C ARG A 159 49.23 18.70 -11.54
N VAL A 160 50.02 19.34 -10.69
CA VAL A 160 50.75 20.56 -11.06
C VAL A 160 51.99 20.09 -11.82
N ILE A 161 52.08 20.45 -13.10
CA ILE A 161 53.30 20.33 -13.90
C ILE A 161 54.00 21.68 -13.75
N VAL A 162 55.18 21.67 -13.13
CA VAL A 162 56.08 22.83 -13.11
C VAL A 162 56.99 22.66 -14.31
N ASP A 163 56.80 23.45 -15.36
CA ASP A 163 57.79 23.58 -16.42
C ASP A 163 58.99 24.33 -15.85
N GLY A 164 60.09 23.61 -15.64
CA GLY A 164 61.38 24.19 -15.33
C GLY A 164 61.91 24.89 -16.57
N GLY A 165 62.00 26.21 -16.52
CA GLY A 165 62.80 26.99 -17.46
C GLY A 165 64.27 26.58 -17.35
N VAL A 166 64.85 26.21 -18.48
CA VAL A 166 66.30 26.05 -18.64
C VAL A 166 66.78 27.31 -19.33
N GLU A 167 67.79 27.94 -18.73
CA GLU A 167 68.55 29.10 -19.23
C GLU A 167 69.20 28.82 -20.60
#